data_AF-A0A351CBR3-F1
#
_entry.id   AF-A0A351CBR3-F1
#
_cell.length_a   1.000
_cell.length_b   1.000
_cell.length_c   1.000
_cell.angle_alpha   90.00
_cell.angle_beta   90.00
_cell.angle_gamma   90.00
#
_symmetry.space_group_name_H-M   'P 1'
#
loop_
_entity.id
_entity.type
_entity.pdbx_description
1 polymer ?
#
loop_
_entity_poly.entity_id
_entity_poly.type
_entity_poly.pdbx_seq_one_letter_code
_entity_poly.pdbx_strand_id
1 'polypeptide(L)'
;MNLKQKIYAENQKNVVEGRIAARRAFLKEKGLDSAAIQKDVSIRKMKAEIRQANYRLASIAAQEKLNADKAQAKIEKLAAGKRARKAAPAKTAKDVPGKKKSKDKKGGDKKEKPTE
;
A
#
# COMPACT_ATOMS: atom_id res chain seq x y z
N MET A 1 3.04 0.74 4.04
CA MET A 1 2.23 0.02 5.04
C MET A 1 0.92 0.78 5.18
N ASN A 2 -0.24 0.11 5.06
CA ASN A 2 -1.54 0.79 5.05
C ASN A 2 -2.27 0.64 6.40
N LEU A 3 -1.61 1.13 7.46
CA LEU A 3 -2.08 1.02 8.86
C LEU A 3 -3.50 1.56 9.06
N LYS A 4 -3.81 2.74 8.50
CA LYS A 4 -5.16 3.34 8.63
C LYS A 4 -6.26 2.46 8.04
N GLN A 5 -6.00 1.87 6.88
CA GLN A 5 -6.98 0.99 6.21
C GLN A 5 -7.17 -0.31 6.96
N LYS A 6 -6.09 -0.85 7.55
CA LYS A 6 -6.14 -2.05 8.40
C LYS A 6 -7.00 -1.82 9.63
N ILE A 7 -6.73 -0.76 10.39
CA ILE A 7 -7.49 -0.37 11.58
C ILE A 7 -8.97 -0.16 11.23
N TYR A 8 -9.24 0.53 10.12
CA TYR A 8 -10.62 0.73 9.68
C TYR A 8 -11.33 -0.60 9.37
N ALA A 9 -10.69 -1.51 8.64
CA ALA A 9 -11.29 -2.80 8.31
C ALA A 9 -11.51 -3.69 9.54
N GLU A 10 -10.58 -3.66 10.51
CA GLU A 10 -10.72 -4.33 11.81
C GLU A 10 -11.88 -3.76 12.62
N ASN A 11 -11.98 -2.42 12.71
CA ASN A 11 -13.07 -1.76 13.42
C ASN A 11 -14.43 -2.05 12.79
N GLN A 12 -14.52 -2.03 11.45
CA GLN A 12 -15.76 -2.39 10.74
C GLN A 12 -16.18 -3.82 11.06
N LYS A 13 -15.25 -4.77 11.04
CA LYS A 13 -15.53 -6.16 11.41
C LYS A 13 -16.08 -6.25 12.84
N ASN A 14 -15.42 -5.62 13.81
CA ASN A 14 -15.81 -5.67 15.22
C ASN A 14 -17.21 -5.06 15.46
N VAL A 15 -17.50 -3.93 14.82
CA VAL A 15 -18.81 -3.27 14.91
C VAL A 15 -19.91 -4.18 14.36
N VAL A 16 -19.68 -4.82 13.22
CA VAL A 16 -20.67 -5.70 12.60
C VAL A 16 -20.87 -6.98 13.41
N GLU A 17 -19.82 -7.54 13.98
CA GLU A 17 -19.92 -8.68 14.91
C GLU A 17 -20.79 -8.36 16.13
N GLY A 18 -20.60 -7.17 16.73
CA GLY A 18 -21.45 -6.67 17.81
C GLY A 18 -22.92 -6.52 17.39
N ARG A 19 -23.18 -5.99 16.19
CA ARG A 19 -24.55 -5.87 15.64
C ARG A 19 -25.21 -7.22 15.40
N ILE A 20 -24.46 -8.23 14.93
CA ILE A 20 -24.97 -9.60 14.79
C ILE A 20 -25.35 -10.18 16.15
N ALA A 21 -24.50 -10.00 17.16
CA ALA A 21 -24.77 -10.49 18.51
C ALA A 21 -26.03 -9.85 19.10
N ALA A 22 -26.15 -8.52 19.02
CA ALA A 22 -27.33 -7.78 19.45
C ALA A 22 -28.61 -8.22 18.71
N ARG A 23 -28.53 -8.38 17.39
CA ARG A 23 -29.68 -8.84 16.59
C ARG A 23 -30.10 -10.26 16.95
N ARG A 24 -29.16 -11.16 17.21
CA ARG A 24 -29.45 -12.52 17.66
C ARG A 24 -30.13 -12.54 19.02
N ALA A 25 -29.66 -11.73 19.97
CA ALA A 25 -30.29 -11.62 21.28
C ALA A 25 -31.74 -11.12 21.14
N PHE A 26 -31.95 -10.04 20.40
CA PHE A 26 -33.29 -9.50 20.13
C PHE A 26 -34.24 -10.53 19.50
N LEU A 27 -33.78 -11.29 18.51
CA LEU A 27 -34.62 -12.31 17.87
C LEU A 27 -34.93 -13.49 18.78
N LYS A 28 -34.00 -13.88 19.65
CA LYS A 28 -34.26 -14.90 20.69
C LYS A 28 -35.30 -14.43 21.69
N GLU A 29 -35.23 -13.17 22.14
CA GLU A 29 -36.25 -12.57 23.01
C GLU A 29 -37.63 -12.53 22.37
N LYS A 30 -37.69 -12.41 21.03
CA LYS A 30 -38.93 -12.52 20.25
C LYS A 30 -39.44 -13.95 20.05
N GLY A 31 -38.77 -14.95 20.64
CA GLY A 31 -39.17 -16.36 20.55
C GLY A 31 -38.87 -17.01 19.20
N LEU A 32 -38.00 -16.42 18.36
CA LEU A 32 -37.60 -17.08 17.12
C LEU A 32 -36.60 -18.20 17.41
N ASP A 33 -36.83 -19.35 16.79
CA ASP A 33 -35.87 -20.45 16.81
C ASP A 33 -34.60 -20.09 16.00
N SER A 34 -33.49 -20.72 16.40
CA SER A 34 -32.19 -20.69 15.76
C SER A 34 -32.23 -20.85 14.24
N ALA A 35 -33.07 -21.74 13.69
CA ALA A 35 -33.20 -21.94 12.25
C ALA A 35 -33.79 -20.71 11.54
N ALA A 36 -34.76 -20.05 12.16
CA ALA A 36 -35.34 -18.80 11.66
C ALA A 36 -34.34 -17.64 11.75
N ILE A 37 -33.61 -17.54 12.87
CA ILE A 37 -32.55 -16.54 13.08
C ILE A 37 -31.43 -16.67 12.04
N GLN A 38 -31.06 -17.89 11.64
CA GLN A 38 -30.05 -18.09 10.59
C GLN A 38 -30.51 -17.57 9.23
N LYS A 39 -31.81 -17.64 8.94
CA LYS A 39 -32.42 -17.16 7.69
C LYS A 39 -32.69 -15.65 7.70
N ASP A 40 -32.59 -14.97 8.84
CA ASP A 40 -32.79 -13.52 8.97
C ASP A 40 -31.90 -12.75 7.98
N VAL A 41 -32.56 -11.93 7.15
CA VAL A 41 -31.91 -11.21 6.04
C VAL A 41 -30.85 -10.25 6.55
N SER A 42 -31.11 -9.58 7.68
CA SER A 42 -30.18 -8.61 8.27
C SER A 42 -28.91 -9.30 8.75
N ILE A 43 -29.01 -10.45 9.42
CA ILE A 43 -27.86 -11.27 9.82
C ILE A 43 -27.06 -11.73 8.60
N ARG A 44 -27.71 -12.13 7.50
CA ARG A 44 -27.00 -12.51 6.26
C ARG A 44 -26.25 -11.34 5.62
N LYS A 45 -26.85 -10.15 5.60
CA LYS A 45 -26.20 -8.92 5.11
C LYS A 45 -24.98 -8.57 5.95
N MET A 46 -25.12 -8.55 7.27
CA MET A 46 -24.01 -8.31 8.20
C MET A 46 -22.88 -9.34 8.05
N LYS A 47 -23.21 -10.62 7.84
CA LYS A 47 -22.20 -11.65 7.53
C LYS A 47 -21.46 -11.36 6.20
N ALA A 48 -22.14 -10.80 5.21
CA ALA A 48 -21.50 -10.40 3.96
C ALA A 48 -20.52 -9.24 4.17
N GLU A 49 -20.88 -8.26 5.02
CA GLU A 49 -19.97 -7.17 5.41
C GLU A 49 -18.70 -7.70 6.11
N ILE A 50 -18.84 -8.68 7.00
CA ILE A 50 -17.67 -9.35 7.62
C ILE A 50 -16.80 -10.01 6.56
N ARG A 51 -17.37 -10.70 5.56
CA ARG A 51 -16.60 -11.29 4.46
C ARG A 51 -15.84 -10.24 3.67
N GLN A 52 -16.46 -9.08 3.40
CA GLN A 52 -15.79 -7.96 2.73
C GLN A 52 -14.65 -7.38 3.56
N ALA A 53 -14.84 -7.21 4.88
CA ALA A 53 -13.78 -6.75 5.78
C ALA A 53 -12.60 -7.73 5.81
N ASN A 54 -12.86 -9.03 5.90
CA ASN A 54 -11.83 -10.07 5.87
C ASN A 54 -11.07 -10.07 4.53
N TYR A 55 -11.76 -9.90 3.40
CA TYR A 55 -11.12 -9.79 2.09
C TYR A 55 -10.17 -8.59 2.03
N ARG A 56 -10.60 -7.43 2.54
CA ARG A 56 -9.74 -6.23 2.61
C ARG A 56 -8.51 -6.47 3.49
N LEU A 57 -8.67 -7.12 4.63
CA LEU A 57 -7.55 -7.45 5.52
C LEU A 57 -6.55 -8.40 4.85
N ALA A 58 -7.04 -9.42 4.13
CA ALA A 58 -6.18 -10.33 3.38
C ALA A 58 -5.39 -9.62 2.27
N SER A 59 -6.04 -8.68 1.55
CA SER A 59 -5.38 -7.86 0.52
C SER A 59 -4.29 -6.97 1.12
N ILE A 60 -4.55 -6.34 2.27
CA ILE A 60 -3.55 -5.54 2.98
C ILE A 60 -2.36 -6.41 3.39
N ALA A 61 -2.61 -7.60 3.94
CA ALA A 61 -1.56 -8.53 4.33
C ALA A 61 -0.69 -8.98 3.13
N ALA A 62 -1.31 -9.25 1.98
CA ALA A 62 -0.58 -9.57 0.75
C ALA A 62 0.29 -8.39 0.29
N GLN A 63 -0.23 -7.16 0.36
CA GLN A 63 0.52 -5.96 0.02
C GLN A 63 1.69 -5.70 0.98
N GLU A 64 1.51 -5.98 2.27
CA GLU A 64 2.56 -5.88 3.28
C GLU A 64 3.69 -6.88 3.00
N LYS A 65 3.36 -8.13 2.65
CA LYS A 65 4.34 -9.13 2.22
C LYS A 65 5.14 -8.68 1.00
N LEU A 66 4.46 -8.23 -0.06
CA LEU A 66 5.13 -7.72 -1.27
C LEU A 66 6.06 -6.55 -0.98
N ASN A 67 5.70 -5.67 -0.05
CA ASN A 67 6.54 -4.55 0.34
C ASN A 67 7.77 -5.01 1.14
N ALA A 68 7.63 -6.01 2.01
CA ALA A 68 8.73 -6.63 2.74
C ALA A 68 9.73 -7.30 1.77
N ASP A 69 9.23 -8.09 0.82
CA ASP A 69 10.05 -8.77 -0.19
C ASP A 69 10.83 -7.74 -1.05
N LYS A 70 10.16 -6.66 -1.48
CA LYS A 70 10.81 -5.55 -2.21
C LYS A 70 11.88 -4.85 -1.37
N ALA A 71 11.66 -4.69 -0.06
CA ALA A 71 12.64 -4.08 0.83
C ALA A 71 13.88 -4.98 0.99
N GLN A 72 13.68 -6.29 1.19
CA GLN A 72 14.77 -7.27 1.26
C GLN A 72 15.57 -7.30 -0.04
N ALA A 73 14.90 -7.39 -1.20
CA ALA A 73 15.58 -7.37 -2.50
C ALA A 73 16.39 -6.09 -2.75
N LYS A 74 15.91 -4.93 -2.25
CA LYS A 74 16.68 -3.67 -2.32
C LYS A 74 17.93 -3.74 -1.44
N ILE A 75 17.82 -4.27 -0.23
CA ILE A 75 18.95 -4.42 0.70
C ILE A 75 20.00 -5.35 0.08
N GLU A 76 19.58 -6.49 -0.47
CA GLU A 76 20.46 -7.45 -1.14
C GLU A 76 21.16 -6.83 -2.35
N LYS A 77 20.42 -6.13 -3.22
CA LYS A 77 21.01 -5.43 -4.38
C LYS A 77 22.01 -4.35 -3.96
N LEU A 78 21.71 -3.58 -2.91
CA LEU A 78 22.63 -2.57 -2.39
C LEU A 78 23.87 -3.22 -1.76
N ALA A 79 23.72 -4.35 -1.07
CA ALA A 79 24.83 -5.13 -0.53
C ALA A 79 25.70 -5.71 -1.65
N ALA A 80 25.09 -6.29 -2.69
CA ALA A 80 25.78 -6.81 -3.87
C ALA A 80 26.50 -5.71 -4.65
N GLY A 81 25.86 -4.56 -4.87
CA GLY A 81 26.47 -3.39 -5.52
C GLY A 81 27.64 -2.81 -4.72
N LYS A 82 27.55 -2.78 -3.39
CA LYS A 82 28.68 -2.39 -2.52
C LYS A 82 29.81 -3.41 -2.57
N ARG A 83 29.52 -4.71 -2.60
CA ARG A 83 30.52 -5.78 -2.77
C ARG A 83 31.21 -5.69 -4.14
N ALA A 84 30.46 -5.48 -5.22
CA ALA A 84 31.00 -5.31 -6.56
C ALA A 84 31.90 -4.07 -6.69
N ARG A 85 31.53 -2.94 -6.07
CA ARG A 85 32.38 -1.74 -6.03
C ARG A 85 33.66 -1.92 -5.21
N LYS A 86 33.64 -2.77 -4.18
CA LYS A 86 34.84 -3.11 -3.40
C LYS A 86 35.74 -4.14 -4.09
N ALA A 87 35.17 -4.98 -4.98
CA ALA A 87 35.91 -5.99 -5.73
C ALA A 87 36.44 -5.49 -7.09
N ALA A 88 35.99 -4.34 -7.59
CA ALA A 88 36.57 -3.71 -8.76
C ALA A 88 37.93 -3.09 -8.40
N PRO A 89 39.05 -3.54 -8.97
CA PRO A 89 40.34 -2.88 -8.77
C PRO A 89 40.24 -1.47 -9.36
N ALA A 90 40.72 -0.49 -8.57
CA ALA A 90 40.83 0.90 -8.98
C ALA A 90 41.68 1.00 -10.26
N LYS A 91 41.03 0.98 -11.43
CA LYS A 91 41.64 1.42 -12.68
C LYS A 91 41.74 2.93 -12.60
N THR A 92 42.86 3.37 -12.04
CA THR A 92 43.61 4.58 -12.39
C THR A 92 42.81 5.64 -13.14
N ALA A 93 42.32 6.62 -12.38
CA ALA A 93 42.10 7.96 -12.90
C ALA A 93 43.46 8.48 -13.41
N LYS A 94 43.66 8.49 -14.73
CA LYS A 94 44.66 9.35 -15.36
C LYS A 94 43.96 10.66 -15.73
N ASP A 95 44.49 11.73 -15.17
CA ASP A 95 44.40 13.12 -15.62
C ASP A 95 44.18 13.30 -17.12
N VAL A 96 43.33 14.27 -17.52
CA VAL A 96 43.75 15.60 -18.01
C VAL A 96 42.50 16.51 -18.19
N PRO A 97 42.43 17.71 -17.59
CA PRO A 97 41.41 18.71 -17.88
C PRO A 97 41.84 19.58 -19.07
N GLY A 98 41.38 19.23 -20.28
CA GLY A 98 41.67 19.96 -21.51
C GLY A 98 40.64 21.08 -21.80
N LYS A 99 41.03 22.32 -21.47
CA LYS A 99 40.51 23.60 -22.00
C LYS A 99 39.89 23.50 -23.42
N LYS A 100 38.64 23.97 -23.57
CA LYS A 100 38.19 24.65 -24.80
C LYS A 100 37.16 25.74 -24.48
N LYS A 101 37.64 26.98 -24.43
CA LYS A 101 36.84 28.21 -24.55
C LYS A 101 36.70 28.57 -26.03
N SER A 102 35.47 28.71 -26.52
CA SER A 102 35.07 29.64 -27.60
C SER A 102 33.55 29.83 -27.43
N LYS A 103 33.06 30.82 -26.69
CA LYS A 103 32.98 32.26 -27.01
C LYS A 103 32.13 32.57 -28.26
N ASP A 104 30.89 32.92 -27.97
CA ASP A 104 30.03 33.96 -28.57
C ASP A 104 29.73 33.96 -30.07
N LYS A 105 28.43 33.84 -30.38
CA LYS A 105 27.56 34.84 -31.06
C LYS A 105 26.36 34.09 -31.67
N LYS A 106 25.14 34.60 -31.77
CA LYS A 106 24.42 35.81 -31.33
C LYS A 106 23.06 35.70 -32.05
N GLY A 107 21.97 36.03 -31.35
CA GLY A 107 20.70 36.43 -31.96
C GLY A 107 19.62 35.34 -31.91
N GLY A 108 18.46 35.58 -31.32
CA GLY A 108 17.90 36.77 -30.71
C GLY A 108 16.39 36.58 -30.58
N ASP A 109 15.82 37.15 -29.51
CA ASP A 109 14.50 37.82 -29.42
C ASP A 109 13.27 37.12 -30.06
N LYS A 110 12.10 36.98 -29.44
CA LYS A 110 11.44 37.80 -28.40
C LYS A 110 10.07 37.17 -28.08
N LYS A 111 9.64 37.36 -26.82
CA LYS A 111 8.28 37.70 -26.33
C LYS A 111 7.13 36.69 -26.50
N GLU A 112 6.63 36.14 -25.38
CA GLU A 112 5.43 36.57 -24.60
C GLU A 112 4.14 35.96 -25.19
N LYS A 113 3.24 35.32 -24.44
CA LYS A 113 2.57 35.80 -23.21
C LYS A 113 2.03 34.63 -22.33
N PRO A 114 1.87 34.84 -21.01
CA PRO A 114 1.06 33.99 -20.15
C PRO A 114 -0.44 34.32 -20.32
N THR A 115 -1.29 33.30 -20.27
CA THR A 115 -2.75 33.41 -20.22
C THR A 115 -3.23 33.57 -18.78
N GLU A 116 -3.99 34.62 -18.53
CA GLU A 116 -4.97 34.73 -17.46
C GLU A 116 -6.36 34.70 -18.11
#